data_AF-A0A968BRX5-F1
#
_entry.id   AF-A0A968BRX5-F1
#
_cell.length_a   1.000
_cell.length_b   1.000
_cell.length_c   1.000
_cell.angle_alpha   90.00
_cell.angle_beta   90.00
_cell.angle_gamma   90.00
#
_symmetry.space_group_name_H-M   'P 1'
#
loop_
_entity.id
_entity.type
_entity.pdbx_description
1 polymer ?
#
loop_
_entity_poly.entity_id
_entity_poly.type
_entity_poly.pdbx_seq_one_letter_code
_entity_poly.pdbx_strand_id
1 'polypeptide(L)'
;ADWENACNLQTALGQAEDGDEIWVAEGVYYPGSGSDPRTITFQLESGVEIYGGFDGTETQREERDWESHPTILSGDLDQDGILDDGNAYHVVSVSSASVDETSILDGFTITGGNA
;
A
#
# COMPACT_ATOMS: atom_id res chain seq x y z
N ALA A 1 -8.58 -4.00 -12.91
CA ALA A 1 -9.11 -4.57 -11.66
C ALA A 1 -10.64 -4.51 -11.70
N ASP A 2 -11.33 -5.48 -11.09
CA ASP A 2 -12.78 -5.38 -10.84
C ASP A 2 -12.96 -5.38 -9.31
N TRP A 3 -13.68 -4.40 -8.79
CA TRP A 3 -13.91 -4.23 -7.35
C TRP A 3 -14.56 -5.46 -6.71
N GLU A 4 -15.29 -6.26 -7.49
CA GLU A 4 -15.85 -7.54 -7.02
C GLU A 4 -14.76 -8.57 -6.63
N ASN A 5 -13.54 -8.43 -7.14
CA ASN A 5 -12.39 -9.30 -6.82
C ASN A 5 -11.34 -8.60 -5.94
N ALA A 6 -11.70 -7.49 -5.29
CA ALA A 6 -10.78 -6.77 -4.42
C ALA A 6 -10.24 -7.68 -3.30
N CYS A 7 -8.93 -7.58 -3.03
CA CYS A 7 -8.27 -8.24 -1.92
C CYS A 7 -7.49 -7.22 -1.09
N ASN A 8 -6.93 -7.63 0.04
CA ASN A 8 -6.11 -6.72 0.84
C ASN A 8 -4.81 -6.36 0.08
N LEU A 9 -4.28 -5.16 0.30
CA LEU A 9 -3.12 -4.64 -0.43
C LEU A 9 -1.89 -5.56 -0.30
N GLN A 10 -1.67 -6.17 0.86
CA GLN A 10 -0.55 -7.09 1.07
C GLN A 10 -0.66 -8.36 0.20
N THR A 11 -1.88 -8.86 -0.01
CA THR A 11 -2.15 -10.04 -0.85
C THR A 11 -2.01 -9.67 -2.32
N ALA A 12 -2.51 -8.50 -2.72
CA ALA A 12 -2.33 -7.99 -4.08
C ALA A 12 -0.85 -7.85 -4.43
N LEU A 13 -0.07 -7.22 -3.54
CA LEU A 13 1.39 -7.09 -3.69
C LEU A 13 2.10 -8.44 -3.78
N GLY A 14 1.68 -9.44 -2.99
CA GLY A 14 2.27 -10.78 -3.03
C GLY A 14 1.88 -11.62 -4.26
N GLN A 15 0.91 -11.17 -5.07
CA GLN A 15 0.46 -11.84 -6.28
C GLN A 15 0.80 -11.09 -7.57
N ALA A 16 1.19 -9.82 -7.45
CA ALA A 16 1.45 -8.96 -8.59
C ALA A 16 2.70 -9.40 -9.37
N GLU A 17 2.60 -9.32 -10.69
CA GLU A 17 3.67 -9.60 -11.64
C GLU A 17 4.06 -8.31 -12.40
N ASP A 18 5.20 -8.36 -13.09
CA ASP A 18 5.67 -7.26 -13.94
C ASP A 18 4.60 -6.83 -14.97
N GLY A 19 4.24 -5.54 -14.95
CA GLY A 19 3.20 -4.95 -15.79
C GLY A 19 1.81 -4.90 -15.14
N ASP A 20 1.65 -5.38 -13.91
CA ASP A 20 0.38 -5.29 -13.19
C ASP A 20 0.13 -3.89 -12.63
N GLU A 21 -1.16 -3.55 -12.59
CA GLU A 21 -1.66 -2.31 -12.02
C GLU A 21 -2.61 -2.60 -10.85
N ILE A 22 -2.26 -2.08 -9.67
CA ILE A 22 -3.03 -2.22 -8.43
C ILE A 22 -3.73 -0.90 -8.11
N TRP A 23 -5.06 -0.95 -8.03
CA TRP A 23 -5.89 0.18 -7.59
C TRP A 23 -6.29 0.00 -6.15
N VAL A 24 -6.02 1.02 -5.34
CA VAL A 24 -6.27 0.99 -3.90
C VAL A 24 -7.33 2.02 -3.57
N ALA A 25 -8.43 1.55 -2.98
CA ALA A 25 -9.50 2.40 -2.51
C ALA A 25 -9.03 3.36 -1.39
N GLU A 26 -9.83 4.37 -1.10
CA GLU A 26 -9.65 5.20 0.07
C GLU A 26 -9.64 4.38 1.36
N GLY A 27 -8.89 4.85 2.34
CA GLY A 27 -8.81 4.22 3.66
C GLY A 27 -7.41 4.12 4.21
N VAL A 28 -7.31 3.45 5.36
CA VAL A 28 -6.05 3.22 6.08
C VAL A 28 -5.68 1.75 6.00
N TYR A 29 -4.49 1.49 5.48
CA TYR A 29 -3.95 0.15 5.26
C TYR A 29 -2.71 -0.04 6.14
N TYR A 30 -2.63 -1.22 6.76
CA TYR A 30 -1.54 -1.60 7.65
C TYR A 30 -0.80 -2.82 7.07
N PRO A 31 0.55 -2.89 7.17
CA PRO A 31 1.36 -3.91 6.49
C PRO A 31 1.08 -5.36 6.95
N GLY A 32 0.31 -5.54 8.04
CA GLY A 32 -0.24 -6.81 8.47
C GLY A 32 0.28 -7.25 9.83
N SER A 33 -0.01 -8.49 10.19
CA SER A 33 0.35 -9.08 11.48
C SER A 33 1.12 -10.38 11.29
N GLY A 34 2.20 -10.57 12.06
CA GLY A 34 3.00 -11.80 12.07
C GLY A 34 3.74 -11.96 13.40
N SER A 35 4.70 -12.88 13.47
CA SER A 35 5.46 -13.13 14.70
C SER A 35 6.36 -11.96 15.12
N ASP A 36 6.79 -11.15 14.17
CA ASP A 36 7.49 -9.88 14.39
C ASP A 36 6.84 -8.79 13.51
N PRO A 37 5.70 -8.24 13.96
CA PRO A 37 4.87 -7.38 13.13
C PRO A 37 5.56 -6.05 12.79
N ARG A 38 6.53 -5.61 13.60
CA ARG A 38 7.27 -4.36 13.36
C ARG A 38 8.19 -4.41 12.14
N THR A 39 8.53 -5.62 11.69
CA THR A 39 9.37 -5.86 10.50
C THR A 39 8.57 -6.05 9.22
N ILE A 40 7.24 -6.16 9.31
CA ILE A 40 6.38 -6.35 8.14
C ILE A 40 6.14 -5.00 7.49
N THR A 41 6.22 -4.97 6.16
CA THR A 41 6.09 -3.76 5.34
C THR A 41 5.22 -4.04 4.12
N PHE A 42 4.70 -2.98 3.50
CA PHE A 42 4.24 -3.03 2.12
C PHE A 42 5.47 -3.12 1.22
N GLN A 43 5.78 -4.33 0.76
CA GLN A 43 6.90 -4.56 -0.14
C GLN A 43 6.47 -4.24 -1.57
N LEU A 44 7.17 -3.30 -2.21
CA LEU A 44 6.97 -3.00 -3.62
C LEU A 44 7.69 -4.03 -4.50
N GLU A 45 7.01 -4.46 -5.55
CA GLU A 45 7.51 -5.40 -6.55
C GLU A 45 7.85 -4.69 -7.87
N SER A 46 8.72 -5.30 -8.68
CA SER A 46 9.25 -4.66 -9.89
C SER A 46 8.19 -4.61 -10.98
N GLY A 47 8.12 -3.47 -11.68
CA GLY A 47 7.18 -3.27 -12.77
C GLY A 47 5.72 -3.28 -12.35
N VAL A 48 5.44 -3.18 -11.05
CA VAL A 48 4.09 -3.06 -10.52
C VAL A 48 3.79 -1.58 -10.29
N GLU A 49 2.69 -1.12 -10.84
CA GLU A 49 2.18 0.23 -10.63
C GLU A 49 1.06 0.20 -9.59
N ILE A 50 1.19 1.01 -8.54
CA ILE A 50 0.24 1.07 -7.43
C ILE A 50 -0.30 2.49 -7.32
N TYR A 51 -1.62 2.60 -7.42
CA TYR A 51 -2.32 3.88 -7.38
C TYR A 51 -3.34 3.90 -6.24
N GLY A 52 -3.22 4.89 -5.37
CA GLY A 52 -4.24 5.28 -4.40
C GLY A 52 -5.12 6.41 -4.94
N GLY A 53 -6.28 6.61 -4.32
CA GLY A 53 -7.21 7.68 -4.72
C GLY A 53 -8.55 7.23 -5.30
N PHE A 54 -8.98 6.00 -5.06
CA PHE A 54 -10.20 5.43 -5.65
C PHE A 54 -11.35 5.33 -4.64
N ASP A 55 -12.59 5.58 -5.06
CA ASP A 55 -13.82 5.41 -4.28
C ASP A 55 -14.35 3.97 -4.31
N GLY A 56 -13.88 3.14 -5.25
CA GLY A 56 -14.34 1.76 -5.39
C GLY A 56 -15.37 1.54 -6.49
N THR A 57 -15.54 2.52 -7.38
CA THR A 57 -16.54 2.47 -8.47
C THR A 57 -15.95 2.74 -9.85
N GLU A 58 -14.68 3.12 -9.89
CA GLU A 58 -13.95 3.50 -11.09
C GLU A 58 -13.72 2.29 -12.00
N THR A 59 -13.72 2.57 -13.30
CA THR A 59 -13.43 1.60 -14.36
C THR A 59 -12.13 1.94 -15.11
N GLN A 60 -11.55 3.11 -14.85
CA GLN A 60 -10.31 3.62 -15.45
C GLN A 60 -9.44 4.29 -14.39
N ARG A 61 -8.11 4.22 -14.53
CA ARG A 61 -7.15 4.83 -13.60
C ARG A 61 -7.35 6.34 -13.50
N GLU A 62 -7.66 6.98 -14.61
CA GLU A 62 -7.83 8.44 -14.70
C GLU A 62 -9.06 8.96 -13.97
N GLU A 63 -9.97 8.08 -13.54
CA GLU A 63 -11.14 8.44 -12.73
C GLU A 63 -10.78 8.65 -11.25
N ARG A 64 -9.55 8.32 -10.83
CA ARG A 64 -9.08 8.53 -9.45
C ARG A 64 -9.12 10.01 -9.06
N ASP A 65 -9.49 10.27 -7.81
CA ASP A 65 -9.37 11.56 -7.15
C ASP A 65 -8.69 11.37 -5.79
N TRP A 66 -7.36 11.44 -5.78
CA TRP A 66 -6.56 11.24 -4.56
C TRP A 66 -6.70 12.35 -3.52
N GLU A 67 -7.30 13.50 -3.88
CA GLU A 67 -7.60 14.57 -2.93
C GLU A 67 -8.91 14.27 -2.18
N SER A 68 -9.92 13.75 -2.89
CA SER A 68 -11.22 13.40 -2.32
C SER A 68 -11.24 12.00 -1.67
N HIS A 69 -10.41 11.07 -2.15
CA HIS A 69 -10.39 9.66 -1.74
C HIS A 69 -9.01 9.25 -1.19
N PRO A 70 -8.58 9.80 -0.04
CA PRO A 70 -7.22 9.61 0.45
C PRO A 70 -6.93 8.14 0.80
N THR A 71 -5.80 7.65 0.31
CA THR A 71 -5.27 6.32 0.66
C THR A 71 -4.05 6.48 1.55
N ILE A 72 -4.06 5.84 2.72
CA ILE A 72 -3.04 5.98 3.76
C ILE A 72 -2.40 4.62 4.03
N LEU A 73 -1.08 4.53 3.87
CA LEU A 73 -0.27 3.41 4.36
C LEU A 73 0.26 3.79 5.75
N SER A 74 -0.18 3.05 6.77
CA SER A 74 0.16 3.35 8.17
C SER A 74 0.97 2.24 8.81
N GLY A 75 2.05 2.62 9.49
CA GLY A 75 2.83 1.75 10.36
C GLY A 75 2.31 1.66 11.79
N ASP A 76 1.21 2.33 12.15
CA ASP A 76 0.58 2.28 13.48
C ASP A 76 -0.19 0.95 13.66
N LEU A 77 0.48 -0.12 14.14
CA LEU A 77 -0.05 -1.48 14.05
C LEU A 77 -1.11 -1.78 15.11
N ASP A 78 -1.06 -1.10 16.26
CA ASP A 78 -2.05 -1.17 17.33
C ASP A 78 -3.12 -0.07 17.26
N GLN A 79 -2.97 0.89 16.34
CA GLN A 79 -3.99 1.85 15.91
C GLN A 79 -4.39 2.84 17.02
N ASP A 80 -3.47 3.18 17.90
CA ASP A 80 -3.72 4.08 19.03
C ASP A 80 -3.32 5.54 18.73
N GLY A 81 -2.71 5.79 17.57
CA GLY A 81 -2.24 7.09 17.13
C GLY A 81 -1.00 7.59 17.86
N ILE A 82 -0.33 6.73 18.62
CA ILE A 82 0.92 7.00 19.34
C ILE A 82 2.08 6.47 18.50
N LEU A 83 3.23 7.15 18.56
CA LEU A 83 4.45 6.70 17.90
C LEU A 83 5.36 6.02 18.92
N ASP A 84 5.22 4.71 19.08
CA ASP A 84 5.98 3.90 20.04
C ASP A 84 6.31 2.49 19.52
N ASP A 85 6.44 1.51 20.42
CA ASP A 85 6.77 0.12 20.07
C ASP A 85 5.60 -0.64 19.42
N GLY A 86 4.40 -0.04 19.36
CA GLY A 86 3.27 -0.47 18.55
C GLY A 86 3.45 -0.21 17.05
N ASN A 87 4.44 0.60 16.65
CA ASN A 87 4.65 0.97 15.25
C ASN A 87 5.67 0.10 14.49
N ALA A 88 5.42 -0.10 13.21
CA ALA A 88 6.37 -0.69 12.27
C ALA A 88 7.64 0.16 12.14
N TYR A 89 8.81 -0.47 11.98
CA TYR A 89 10.06 0.25 11.72
C TYR A 89 10.01 0.99 10.38
N HIS A 90 9.47 0.31 9.37
CA HIS A 90 9.28 0.81 8.02
C HIS A 90 7.86 0.49 7.57
N VAL A 91 7.21 1.43 6.87
CA VAL A 91 5.86 1.21 6.34
C VAL A 91 5.91 0.57 4.97
N VAL A 92 6.80 1.07 4.11
CA VAL A 92 7.04 0.60 2.76
C VAL A 92 8.49 0.16 2.67
N SER A 93 8.74 -0.96 1.98
CA SER A 93 10.09 -1.38 1.64
C SER A 93 10.20 -1.70 0.15
N VAL A 94 11.44 -1.63 -0.33
CA VAL A 94 11.83 -1.96 -1.70
C VAL A 94 12.98 -2.94 -1.62
N SER A 95 12.91 -4.05 -2.36
CA SER A 95 14.06 -4.92 -2.51
C SER A 95 14.95 -4.39 -3.64
N SER A 96 16.27 -4.32 -3.44
CA SER A 96 17.21 -3.77 -4.43
C SER A 96 17.31 -4.59 -5.72
N ALA A 97 16.63 -5.74 -5.81
CA ALA A 97 16.52 -6.56 -7.00
C ALA A 97 15.17 -6.39 -7.74
N SER A 98 14.26 -5.57 -7.22
CA SER A 98 12.84 -5.60 -7.57
C SER A 98 12.22 -4.21 -7.78
N VAL A 99 12.99 -3.22 -8.23
CA VAL A 99 12.42 -1.93 -8.62
C VAL A 99 13.23 -1.32 -9.75
N ASP A 100 12.57 -1.02 -10.86
CA ASP A 100 13.06 -0.28 -12.01
C ASP A 100 12.21 0.97 -12.24
N GLU A 101 12.46 1.68 -13.34
CA GLU A 101 11.77 2.95 -13.66
C GLU A 101 10.26 2.80 -13.92
N THR A 102 9.75 1.57 -14.02
CA THR A 102 8.34 1.28 -14.27
C THR A 102 7.56 0.97 -12.99
N SER A 103 8.23 0.86 -11.83
CA SER A 103 7.54 0.64 -10.56
C SER A 103 7.03 1.97 -10.00
N ILE A 104 5.73 2.07 -9.73
CA ILE A 104 5.06 3.32 -9.34
C ILE A 104 4.35 3.14 -8.01
N LEU A 105 4.50 4.12 -7.12
CA LEU A 105 3.65 4.30 -5.94
C LEU A 105 3.15 5.76 -5.93
N ASP A 106 1.86 5.95 -6.24
CA ASP A 106 1.26 7.28 -6.45
C ASP A 106 -0.09 7.38 -5.74
N GLY A 107 -0.40 8.56 -5.16
CA GLY A 107 -1.68 8.82 -4.50
C GLY A 107 -1.77 8.35 -3.05
N PHE A 108 -0.62 8.13 -2.40
CA PHE A 108 -0.55 7.63 -1.02
C PHE A 108 -0.01 8.67 -0.04
N THR A 109 -0.58 8.69 1.16
CA THR A 109 0.07 9.22 2.36
C THR A 109 0.73 8.07 3.12
N ILE A 110 2.02 8.17 3.42
CA ILE A 110 2.76 7.15 4.19
C ILE A 110 3.08 7.73 5.58
N THR A 111 2.68 7.04 6.65
CA THR A 111 2.82 7.56 8.03
C THR A 111 3.04 6.46 9.07
N GLY A 112 3.44 6.82 10.29
CA GLY A 112 3.47 5.92 11.43
C GLY A 112 4.63 4.92 11.45
N GLY A 113 5.72 5.17 10.71
CA GLY A 113 6.96 4.40 10.83
C GLY A 113 7.85 4.89 11.98
N ASN A 114 8.43 3.98 12.77
CA ASN A 114 9.24 4.26 13.96
C ASN A 114 10.48 3.33 14.03
N ALA A 115 11.60 3.76 13.45
CA ALA A 115 12.85 2.98 13.27
C ALA A 115 13.85 3.11 14.43
#